data_AF-A0A7L2UZ66-F1
#
_entry.id   AF-A0A7L2UZ66-F1
#
_cell.length_a   1.000
_cell.length_b   1.000
_cell.length_c   1.000
_cell.angle_alpha   90.00
_cell.angle_beta   90.00
_cell.angle_gamma   90.00
#
_symmetry.space_group_name_H-M   'P 1'
#
loop_
_entity.id
_entity.type
_entity.pdbx_description
1 polymer ?
#
loop_
_entity_poly.entity_id
_entity_poly.type
_entity_poly.pdbx_seq_one_letter_code
_entity_poly.pdbx_strand_id
1 'polypeptide(L)'
;FVCVPPRRAVCDAVSLPQYVLKPTFTAQQIANLDKQAKLSRAYDGTTYLPGIVGLNNIKANDYANAVLQALSNVPPLRNYFLEEENYKSIQRPPGDIMFLLVQRFGELMRKLWNPRNFKAHVSPHEMLQAVVLCSKKNFQITKQGE
;
A
#
# COMPACT_ATOMS: atom_id res chain seq x y z
N PHE A 1 4.59 -14.78 9.08
CA PHE A 1 4.68 -15.42 10.41
C PHE A 1 5.49 -16.69 10.26
N VAL A 2 6.62 -16.81 10.95
CA VAL A 2 7.42 -18.05 11.00
C VAL A 2 7.03 -18.76 12.29
N CYS A 3 6.48 -19.97 12.18
CA CYS A 3 6.30 -20.86 13.32
C CYS A 3 7.63 -21.57 13.59
N VAL A 4 8.17 -21.38 14.79
CA VAL A 4 9.19 -22.29 15.34
C VAL A 4 8.45 -23.57 15.76
N PRO A 5 8.85 -24.78 15.32
CA PRO A 5 8.05 -26.00 15.47
C PRO A 5 8.12 -26.63 16.88
N PRO A 6 7.31 -27.68 17.18
CA PRO A 6 6.44 -28.40 16.25
C PRO A 6 5.02 -28.78 16.74
N ARG A 7 4.19 -29.16 15.76
CA ARG A 7 2.95 -29.99 15.84
C ARG A 7 1.61 -29.25 16.06
N ARG A 8 1.07 -28.66 14.99
CA ARG A 8 -0.22 -29.02 14.37
C ARG A 8 -0.45 -28.11 13.15
N ALA A 9 -0.74 -28.70 12.00
CA ALA A 9 -1.10 -27.94 10.80
C ALA A 9 -2.51 -27.35 11.01
N VAL A 10 -2.59 -26.04 11.24
CA VAL A 10 -3.84 -25.29 11.09
C VAL A 10 -3.91 -24.90 9.61
N CYS A 11 -4.43 -25.81 8.80
CA CYS A 11 -4.87 -25.50 7.45
C CYS A 11 -6.20 -24.72 7.56
N ASP A 12 -6.45 -23.77 6.65
CA ASP A 12 -7.71 -23.04 6.42
C ASP A 12 -7.92 -21.64 7.04
N ALA A 13 -7.26 -21.26 8.15
CA ALA A 13 -7.35 -19.87 8.69
C ALA A 13 -6.16 -18.95 8.32
N VAL A 14 -5.19 -19.46 7.56
CA VAL A 14 -3.86 -18.84 7.36
C VAL A 14 -3.82 -17.81 6.23
N SER A 15 -4.83 -17.77 5.35
CA SER A 15 -4.86 -16.84 4.21
C SER A 15 -5.24 -15.41 4.62
N LEU A 16 -6.12 -15.24 5.63
CA LEU A 16 -6.61 -13.94 6.07
C LEU A 16 -5.49 -12.98 6.54
N PRO A 17 -4.54 -13.38 7.41
CA PRO A 17 -3.44 -12.50 7.80
C PRO A 17 -2.49 -12.15 6.65
N GLN A 18 -2.29 -13.06 5.69
CA GLN A 18 -1.39 -12.84 4.56
C GLN A 18 -1.91 -11.75 3.61
N TYR A 19 -3.20 -11.76 3.29
CA TYR A 19 -3.82 -10.75 2.42
C TYR A 19 -3.80 -9.35 3.03
N VAL A 20 -3.72 -9.22 4.35
CA VAL A 20 -3.57 -7.91 4.99
C VAL A 20 -2.11 -7.47 5.04
N LEU A 21 -1.18 -8.39 5.28
CA LEU A 21 0.24 -8.08 5.33
C LEU A 21 0.83 -7.75 3.95
N LYS A 22 0.42 -8.49 2.92
CA LYS A 22 0.84 -8.29 1.53
C LYS A 22 -0.35 -8.53 0.59
N PRO A 23 -1.20 -7.52 0.36
CA PRO A 23 -2.33 -7.64 -0.55
C PRO A 23 -1.81 -7.95 -1.95
N THR A 24 -2.41 -8.92 -2.63
CA THR A 24 -2.12 -9.25 -4.03
C THR A 24 -3.37 -9.07 -4.86
N PHE A 25 -3.19 -8.61 -6.10
CA PHE A 25 -4.28 -8.35 -7.03
C PHE A 25 -4.05 -9.16 -8.30
N THR A 26 -5.09 -9.84 -8.76
CA THR A 26 -5.07 -10.49 -10.08
C THR A 26 -5.49 -9.49 -11.16
N ALA A 27 -5.07 -9.70 -12.40
CA ALA A 27 -5.47 -8.84 -13.53
C ALA A 27 -7.00 -8.69 -13.65
N GLN A 28 -7.76 -9.76 -13.38
CA GLN A 28 -9.23 -9.73 -13.35
C GLN A 28 -9.78 -8.86 -12.20
N GLN A 29 -9.16 -8.90 -11.02
CA GLN A 29 -9.54 -8.02 -9.90
C GLN A 29 -9.26 -6.58 -10.26
N ILE A 30 -8.09 -6.27 -10.81
CA ILE A 30 -7.69 -4.92 -11.23
C ILE A 30 -8.68 -4.36 -12.26
N ALA A 31 -9.05 -5.13 -13.28
CA ALA A 31 -10.02 -4.72 -14.30
C ALA A 31 -11.43 -4.46 -13.75
N ASN A 32 -11.77 -5.04 -12.60
CA ASN A 32 -13.07 -4.88 -11.95
C ASN A 32 -13.07 -3.80 -10.86
N LEU A 33 -11.91 -3.27 -10.44
CA LEU A 33 -11.82 -2.24 -9.40
C LEU A 33 -12.62 -0.98 -9.76
N ASP A 34 -12.56 -0.54 -11.01
CA ASP A 34 -13.29 0.65 -11.48
C ASP A 34 -14.79 0.41 -11.67
N LYS A 35 -15.19 -0.86 -11.76
CA LYS A 35 -16.58 -1.26 -12.04
C LYS A 35 -17.37 -1.58 -10.77
N GLN A 36 -16.68 -1.75 -9.64
CA GLN A 36 -17.30 -2.16 -8.38
C GLN A 36 -17.34 -1.01 -7.38
N ALA A 37 -18.48 -0.31 -7.31
CA ALA A 37 -18.79 0.63 -6.23
C ALA A 37 -19.20 -0.09 -4.92
N LYS A 38 -18.63 -1.26 -4.65
CA LYS A 38 -19.01 -2.07 -3.49
C LYS A 38 -18.26 -1.60 -2.26
N LEU A 39 -19.02 -1.17 -1.24
CA LEU A 39 -18.47 -0.91 0.08
C LEU A 39 -17.82 -2.18 0.63
N SER A 40 -16.55 -2.04 1.01
CA SER A 40 -15.79 -3.05 1.72
C SER A 40 -15.95 -2.85 3.21
N ARG A 41 -15.94 -3.93 3.99
CA ARG A 41 -16.10 -3.89 5.44
C ARG A 41 -14.78 -4.24 6.10
N ALA A 42 -14.28 -3.33 6.93
CA ALA A 42 -13.12 -3.57 7.76
C ALA A 42 -13.48 -4.51 8.92
N TYR A 43 -12.46 -5.11 9.54
CA TYR A 43 -12.67 -6.02 10.66
C TYR A 43 -13.25 -5.32 11.90
N ASP A 44 -12.96 -4.02 12.07
CA ASP A 44 -13.56 -3.16 13.09
C ASP A 44 -15.04 -2.83 12.84
N GLY A 45 -15.61 -3.31 11.73
CA GLY A 45 -17.01 -3.10 11.35
C GLY A 45 -17.24 -1.87 10.47
N THR A 46 -16.23 -1.01 10.30
CA THR A 46 -16.31 0.21 9.48
C THR A 46 -16.45 -0.13 8.00
N THR A 47 -17.36 0.52 7.30
CA THR A 47 -17.48 0.43 5.84
C THR A 47 -16.60 1.48 5.17
N TYR A 48 -15.83 1.08 4.17
CA TYR A 48 -14.99 1.96 3.36
C TYR A 48 -15.06 1.56 1.89
N LEU A 49 -14.72 2.50 1.00
CA LEU A 49 -14.49 2.17 -0.40
C LEU A 49 -12.99 1.91 -0.59
N PRO A 50 -12.58 0.79 -1.21
CA PRO A 50 -11.19 0.59 -1.61
C PRO A 50 -10.69 1.79 -2.41
N GLY A 51 -9.49 2.28 -2.08
CA GLY A 51 -8.94 3.51 -2.66
C GLY A 51 -9.36 4.80 -1.96
N ILE A 52 -10.53 4.83 -1.28
CA ILE A 52 -11.01 5.96 -0.48
C ILE A 52 -10.90 5.61 1.01
N VAL A 53 -9.66 5.45 1.47
CA VAL A 53 -9.32 5.17 2.87
C VAL A 53 -8.40 6.24 3.41
N GLY A 54 -8.55 6.59 4.69
CA GLY A 54 -7.75 7.63 5.33
C GLY A 54 -6.26 7.25 5.41
N LEU A 55 -5.37 8.20 5.13
CA LEU A 55 -3.95 8.05 5.44
C LEU A 55 -3.66 8.65 6.83
N ASN A 56 -2.95 7.91 7.68
CA ASN A 56 -2.60 8.42 9.00
C ASN A 56 -1.70 9.66 8.86
N ASN A 57 -2.10 10.77 9.48
CA ASN A 57 -1.23 11.93 9.61
C ASN A 57 -0.26 11.69 10.77
N ILE A 58 1.03 11.54 10.45
CA ILE A 58 2.04 11.27 11.48
C ILE A 58 2.45 12.56 12.18
N LYS A 59 2.54 13.69 11.45
CA LYS A 59 2.74 15.07 11.96
C LYS A 59 2.28 16.13 10.95
N ALA A 60 3.18 16.63 10.11
CA ALA A 60 2.96 17.73 9.16
C ALA A 60 3.14 17.22 7.72
N ASN A 61 2.49 16.11 7.40
CA ASN A 61 2.65 15.38 6.14
C ASN A 61 1.30 15.22 5.40
N ASP A 62 0.40 16.16 5.64
CA ASP A 62 -0.87 16.30 4.93
C ASP A 62 -0.66 16.53 3.42
N TYR A 63 0.33 17.32 3.03
CA TYR A 63 0.69 17.57 1.62
C TYR A 63 0.99 16.27 0.87
N ALA A 64 1.87 15.42 1.43
CA ALA A 64 2.21 14.15 0.79
C ALA A 64 1.03 13.17 0.85
N ASN A 65 0.22 13.19 1.90
CA ASN A 65 -1.01 12.38 1.94
C ASN A 65 -1.98 12.78 0.81
N ALA A 66 -2.15 14.09 0.54
CA ALA A 66 -2.97 14.58 -0.55
C ALA A 66 -2.43 14.13 -1.92
N VAL A 67 -1.11 14.25 -2.15
CA VAL A 67 -0.46 13.79 -3.40
C VAL A 67 -0.60 12.28 -3.57
N LEU A 68 -0.36 11.49 -2.51
CA LEU A 68 -0.49 10.03 -2.55
C LEU A 68 -1.93 9.59 -2.84
N GLN A 69 -2.93 10.28 -2.28
CA GLN A 69 -4.34 10.04 -2.58
C GLN A 69 -4.69 10.40 -4.02
N ALA A 70 -4.19 11.54 -4.52
CA ALA A 70 -4.39 11.94 -5.91
C ALA A 70 -3.82 10.90 -6.88
N LEU A 71 -2.57 10.46 -6.67
CA LEU A 71 -1.92 9.45 -7.50
C LEU A 71 -2.58 8.07 -7.40
N SER A 72 -3.07 7.69 -6.21
CA SER A 72 -3.76 6.41 -5.97
C SER A 72 -5.05 6.27 -6.79
N ASN A 73 -5.71 7.39 -7.08
CA ASN A 73 -6.96 7.41 -7.83
C ASN A 73 -6.78 7.54 -9.35
N VAL A 74 -5.54 7.57 -9.86
CA VAL A 74 -5.25 7.56 -11.30
C VAL A 74 -5.24 6.10 -11.79
N PRO A 75 -6.27 5.61 -12.53
CA PRO A 75 -6.41 4.19 -12.84
C PRO A 75 -5.20 3.52 -13.52
N PRO A 76 -4.57 4.09 -14.56
CA PRO A 76 -3.43 3.43 -15.21
C PRO A 76 -2.21 3.34 -14.28
N LEU A 77 -1.95 4.39 -13.49
CA LEU A 77 -0.86 4.42 -12.52
C LEU A 77 -1.10 3.41 -11.40
N ARG A 78 -2.30 3.45 -10.82
CA ARG A 78 -2.75 2.50 -9.81
C ARG A 78 -2.56 1.06 -10.30
N ASN A 79 -3.12 0.72 -11.47
CA ASN A 79 -3.09 -0.63 -12.00
C ASN A 79 -1.66 -1.15 -12.19
N TYR A 80 -0.76 -0.29 -12.66
CA TYR A 80 0.66 -0.62 -12.77
C TYR A 80 1.29 -1.01 -11.42
N PHE A 81 1.01 -0.24 -10.37
CA PHE A 81 1.58 -0.45 -9.03
C PHE A 81 0.88 -1.52 -8.18
N LEU A 82 -0.36 -1.90 -8.51
CA LEU A 82 -1.05 -3.00 -7.84
C LEU A 82 -0.44 -4.36 -8.17
N GLU A 83 0.20 -4.50 -9.33
CA GLU A 83 0.87 -5.72 -9.76
C GLU A 83 2.39 -5.56 -9.62
N GLU A 84 2.97 -6.27 -8.64
CA GLU A 84 4.40 -6.16 -8.29
C GLU A 84 5.31 -6.55 -9.46
N GLU A 85 4.89 -7.52 -10.27
CA GLU A 85 5.67 -8.04 -11.40
C GLU A 85 5.91 -6.98 -12.50
N ASN A 86 5.09 -5.93 -12.56
CA ASN A 86 5.25 -4.83 -13.54
C ASN A 86 6.52 -4.00 -13.34
N TYR A 87 7.06 -3.95 -12.12
CA TYR A 87 8.21 -3.12 -11.80
C TYR A 87 9.34 -3.87 -11.08
N LYS A 88 9.09 -5.06 -10.53
CA LYS A 88 10.09 -5.85 -9.80
C LYS A 88 11.29 -6.30 -10.64
N SER A 89 11.06 -6.61 -11.91
CA SER A 89 12.06 -7.11 -12.86
C SER A 89 12.88 -6.00 -13.55
N ILE A 90 12.60 -4.72 -13.26
CA ILE A 90 13.34 -3.59 -13.80
C ILE A 90 14.80 -3.67 -13.34
N GLN A 91 15.72 -3.70 -14.30
CA GLN A 91 17.15 -3.67 -14.06
C GLN A 91 17.58 -2.34 -13.46
N ARG A 92 18.47 -2.40 -12.48
CA ARG A 92 18.86 -1.26 -11.67
C ARG A 92 20.37 -1.18 -11.52
N PRO A 93 20.94 0.03 -11.49
CA PRO A 93 22.34 0.19 -11.14
C PRO A 93 22.56 -0.19 -9.65
N PRO A 94 23.73 -0.74 -9.31
CA PRO A 94 24.08 -1.02 -7.93
C PRO A 94 24.07 0.27 -7.10
N GLY A 95 23.40 0.24 -5.94
CA GLY A 95 23.27 1.40 -5.05
C GLY A 95 22.09 2.33 -5.36
N ASP A 96 21.18 1.96 -6.26
CA ASP A 96 19.98 2.76 -6.54
C ASP A 96 18.98 2.74 -5.37
N ILE A 97 19.00 3.81 -4.58
CA ILE A 97 18.04 4.04 -3.50
C ILE A 97 16.66 4.48 -4.01
N MET A 98 16.57 5.04 -5.22
CA MET A 98 15.32 5.63 -5.74
C MET A 98 14.26 4.57 -5.99
N PHE A 99 14.68 3.36 -6.34
CA PHE A 99 13.75 2.24 -6.51
C PHE A 99 12.99 1.88 -5.23
N LEU A 100 13.51 2.24 -4.06
CA LEU A 100 12.77 2.06 -2.81
C LEU A 100 11.44 2.84 -2.83
N LEU A 101 11.39 4.00 -3.49
CA LEU A 101 10.14 4.74 -3.71
C LEU A 101 9.14 3.92 -4.51
N VAL A 102 9.57 3.30 -5.60
CA VAL A 102 8.73 2.48 -6.48
C VAL A 102 8.16 1.29 -5.69
N GLN A 103 9.00 0.60 -4.91
CA GLN A 103 8.58 -0.52 -4.07
C GLN A 103 7.59 -0.09 -2.99
N ARG A 104 7.91 0.95 -2.21
CA ARG A 104 7.06 1.43 -1.12
C ARG A 104 5.76 2.05 -1.62
N PHE A 105 5.79 2.73 -2.75
CA PHE A 105 4.59 3.26 -3.39
C PHE A 105 3.66 2.12 -3.81
N GLY A 106 4.18 1.07 -4.48
CA GLY A 106 3.38 -0.10 -4.82
C GLY A 106 2.81 -0.83 -3.61
N GLU A 107 3.59 -0.99 -2.53
CA GLU A 107 3.08 -1.52 -1.26
C GLU A 107 1.96 -0.68 -0.67
N LEU A 108 2.08 0.66 -0.71
CA LEU A 108 1.05 1.56 -0.24
C LEU A 108 -0.21 1.47 -1.10
N MET A 109 -0.09 1.48 -2.43
CA MET A 109 -1.22 1.34 -3.36
C MET A 109 -2.00 0.06 -3.07
N ARG A 110 -1.30 -1.08 -2.90
CA ARG A 110 -1.92 -2.36 -2.59
C ARG A 110 -2.68 -2.33 -1.26
N LYS A 111 -2.16 -1.63 -0.25
CA LYS A 111 -2.83 -1.45 1.05
C LYS A 111 -4.06 -0.54 0.94
N LEU A 112 -3.98 0.54 0.17
CA LEU A 112 -5.08 1.49 -0.04
C LEU A 112 -6.27 0.84 -0.77
N TRP A 113 -5.98 0.04 -1.79
CA TRP A 113 -6.98 -0.64 -2.62
C TRP A 113 -7.35 -2.03 -2.12
N ASN A 114 -6.87 -2.44 -0.93
CA ASN A 114 -7.21 -3.73 -0.36
C ASN A 114 -8.67 -3.74 0.10
N PRO A 115 -9.56 -4.58 -0.47
CA PRO A 115 -10.96 -4.69 -0.06
C PRO A 115 -11.14 -5.42 1.29
N ARG A 116 -10.05 -5.94 1.88
CA ARG A 116 -10.07 -6.71 3.12
C ARG A 116 -9.11 -6.14 4.18
N ASN A 117 -9.06 -4.81 4.33
CA ASN A 117 -8.31 -4.18 5.41
C ASN A 117 -8.87 -4.47 6.81
N PHE A 118 -7.97 -4.52 7.80
CA PHE A 118 -8.36 -4.60 9.21
C PHE A 118 -9.03 -3.32 9.72
N LYS A 119 -8.63 -2.16 9.19
CA LYS A 119 -9.09 -0.83 9.59
C LYS A 119 -9.33 0.04 8.35
N ALA A 120 -10.21 1.02 8.45
CA ALA A 120 -10.49 1.97 7.36
C ALA A 120 -9.40 3.05 7.16
N HIS A 121 -8.21 2.86 7.73
CA HIS A 121 -7.06 3.76 7.56
C HIS A 121 -5.76 2.99 7.33
N VAL A 122 -4.86 3.59 6.56
CA VAL A 122 -3.54 3.03 6.22
C VAL A 122 -2.46 3.98 6.68
N SER A 123 -1.38 3.44 7.28
CA SER A 123 -0.22 4.24 7.67
C SER A 123 0.74 4.39 6.49
N PRO A 124 1.04 5.62 6.03
CA PRO A 124 2.02 5.85 4.95
C PRO A 124 3.48 5.83 5.44
N HIS A 125 3.75 5.49 6.71
CA HIS A 125 5.06 5.65 7.34
C HIS A 125 6.24 5.11 6.50
N GLU A 126 6.14 3.89 5.99
CA GLU A 126 7.18 3.26 5.14
C GLU A 126 7.43 4.04 3.83
N MET A 127 6.37 4.53 3.19
CA MET A 127 6.48 5.36 1.98
C MET A 127 7.18 6.68 2.30
N LEU A 128 6.82 7.31 3.42
CA LEU A 128 7.43 8.58 3.79
C LEU A 128 8.89 8.43 4.22
N GLN A 129 9.25 7.34 4.88
CA GLN A 129 10.65 7.03 5.16
C GLN A 129 11.46 6.90 3.86
N ALA A 130 10.92 6.21 2.85
CA ALA A 130 11.55 6.12 1.54
C ALA A 130 11.68 7.50 0.89
N VAL A 131 10.65 8.35 0.97
CA VAL A 131 10.70 9.74 0.48
C VAL A 131 11.79 10.55 1.18
N VAL A 132 11.89 10.49 2.51
CA VAL A 132 12.94 11.18 3.29
C VAL A 132 14.32 10.72 2.86
N LEU A 133 14.52 9.40 2.71
CA LEU A 133 15.80 8.81 2.33
C LEU A 133 16.21 9.23 0.91
N CYS A 134 15.30 9.07 -0.05
CA CYS A 134 15.56 9.33 -1.46
C CYS A 134 15.71 10.83 -1.75
N SER A 135 14.95 11.68 -1.03
CA SER A 135 15.05 13.13 -1.15
C SER A 135 16.20 13.74 -0.35
N LYS A 136 17.06 12.93 0.29
CA LYS A 136 18.16 13.40 1.16
C LYS A 136 17.68 14.38 2.24
N LYS A 137 16.52 14.10 2.84
CA LYS A 137 15.85 14.91 3.87
C LYS A 137 15.29 16.26 3.39
N ASN A 138 15.11 16.47 2.08
CA ASN A 138 14.39 17.64 1.56
C ASN A 138 12.90 17.60 1.94
N PHE A 139 12.28 16.41 1.91
CA PHE A 139 10.90 16.22 2.35
C PHE A 139 10.87 15.45 3.67
N GLN A 140 10.62 16.14 4.79
CA GLN A 140 10.66 15.56 6.13
C GLN A 140 9.27 15.25 6.67
N ILE A 141 9.11 14.11 7.34
CA ILE A 141 7.83 13.73 7.99
C ILE A 141 7.43 14.73 9.09
N THR A 142 8.43 15.38 9.69
CA THR A 142 8.29 16.26 10.86
C THR A 142 8.11 17.74 10.52
N LYS A 143 8.35 18.15 9.27
CA LYS A 143 8.29 19.55 8.85
C LYS A 143 7.54 19.62 7.52
N GLN A 144 6.49 20.44 7.44
CA GLN A 144 5.71 20.59 6.22
C GLN A 144 6.63 21.10 5.10
N GLY A 145 6.67 20.38 3.99
CA GLY A 145 7.32 20.84 2.76
C GLY A 145 6.31 21.60 1.90
N GLU A 146 6.80 22.53 1.09
CA GLU A 146 6.06 23.05 -0.07
C GLU A 146 6.48 22.30 -1.34
#